data_AF-A0A7Z0UZ99-F1
#
_entry.id   AF-A0A7Z0UZ99-F1
#
_cell.length_a   1.000
_cell.length_b   1.000
_cell.length_c   1.000
_cell.angle_alpha   90.00
_cell.angle_beta   90.00
_cell.angle_gamma   90.00
#
_symmetry.space_group_name_H-M   'P 1'
#
loop_
_entity.id
_entity.type
_entity.pdbx_description
1 polymer ?
#
loop_
_entity_poly.entity_id
_entity_poly.type
_entity_poly.pdbx_seq_one_letter_code
_entity_poly.pdbx_strand_id
1 'polypeptide(L)'
;MSVNKILIVAPFVISIIVSIELDKKYYFDIYEFFIFLFISLMVFVDIYDYVNGRDFWSFGNKVKSNDSKILRFYWFFLMVIFYALGIFHFLFRV
;
A
#
# COMPACT_ATOMS: atom_id res chain seq x y z
N MET A 1 -2.82 -18.33 13.79
CA MET A 1 -2.59 -16.91 13.45
C MET A 1 -3.56 -16.56 12.31
N SER A 2 -4.55 -15.70 12.53
CA SER A 2 -5.53 -15.38 11.47
C SER A 2 -4.86 -14.59 10.35
N VAL A 3 -5.21 -14.84 9.09
CA VAL A 3 -4.68 -14.15 7.89
C VAL A 3 -4.63 -12.63 8.08
N ASN A 4 -5.63 -12.05 8.72
CA ASN A 4 -5.70 -10.62 9.07
C ASN A 4 -4.49 -10.07 9.86
N LYS A 5 -3.86 -10.89 10.72
CA LYS A 5 -2.69 -10.46 11.51
C LYS A 5 -1.40 -10.47 10.70
N ILE A 6 -1.25 -11.44 9.79
CA ILE A 6 -0.10 -11.55 8.88
C ILE A 6 -0.09 -10.37 7.91
N LEU A 7 -1.27 -9.96 7.45
CA LEU A 7 -1.46 -8.86 6.51
C LEU A 7 -1.05 -7.49 7.07
N ILE A 8 -1.19 -7.24 8.38
CA ILE A 8 -0.71 -6.02 9.04
C ILE A 8 0.82 -6.02 9.19
N VAL A 9 1.42 -7.21 9.34
CA VAL A 9 2.85 -7.39 9.59
C VAL A 9 3.66 -7.42 8.28
N ALA A 10 3.05 -7.79 7.15
CA ALA A 10 3.74 -7.87 5.87
C ALA A 10 4.39 -6.55 5.41
N PRO A 11 3.73 -5.37 5.48
CA PRO A 11 4.36 -4.09 5.17
C PRO A 11 5.58 -3.81 6.07
N PHE A 12 5.48 -4.11 7.37
CA PHE A 12 6.58 -3.97 8.32
C PHE A 12 7.79 -4.82 7.93
N VAL A 13 7.58 -6.10 7.60
CA VAL A 13 8.65 -7.02 7.26
C VAL A 13 9.30 -6.64 5.92
N ILE A 14 8.51 -6.24 4.92
CA ILE A 14 9.02 -5.79 3.61
C ILE A 14 9.88 -4.54 3.77
N SER A 15 9.41 -3.55 4.54
CA SER A 15 10.16 -2.31 4.76
C SER A 15 11.48 -2.56 5.51
N ILE A 16 11.49 -3.46 6.50
CA ILE A 16 12.72 -3.85 7.21
C ILE A 16 13.72 -4.53 6.27
N ILE A 17 13.27 -5.49 5.46
CA ILE A 17 14.14 -6.23 4.52
C ILE A 17 14.76 -5.27 3.51
N VAL A 18 13.94 -4.38 2.93
CA VAL A 18 14.40 -3.35 1.99
C VAL A 18 15.43 -2.41 2.61
N SER A 19 15.17 -1.91 3.83
CA SER A 19 16.10 -1.01 4.52
C SER A 19 17.44 -1.69 4.83
N ILE A 20 17.44 -2.99 5.16
CA ILE A 20 18.65 -3.78 5.38
C ILE A 20 19.42 -3.98 4.06
N GLU A 21 18.72 -4.25 2.96
CA GLU A 21 19.34 -4.56 1.67
C GLU A 21 19.94 -3.32 0.97
N LEU A 22 19.41 -2.12 1.25
CA LEU A 22 19.92 -0.83 0.73
C LEU A 22 21.10 -0.27 1.54
N ASP A 23 21.49 -0.91 2.64
CA ASP A 23 22.55 -0.40 3.50
C ASP A 23 23.96 -0.81 3.03
N LYS A 24 24.52 0.03 2.16
CA LYS A 24 25.94 0.45 2.30
C LYS A 24 26.14 1.97 2.30
N LYS A 25 25.09 2.79 2.16
CA LYS A 25 25.24 4.26 2.14
C LYS A 25 23.95 5.07 2.34
N TYR A 26 22.78 4.46 2.27
CA TYR A 26 21.51 5.17 2.38
C TYR A 26 21.00 5.08 3.81
N TYR A 27 21.38 6.07 4.63
CA TYR A 27 20.61 6.43 5.80
C TYR A 27 19.22 6.85 5.31
N PHE A 28 18.26 5.92 5.37
CA PHE A 28 16.85 6.22 5.25
C PHE A 28 16.52 7.34 6.24
N ASP A 29 16.00 8.47 5.77
CA ASP A 29 15.46 9.47 6.67
C ASP A 29 14.26 8.84 7.39
N ILE A 30 14.34 8.74 8.71
CA ILE A 30 13.35 8.05 9.55
C ILE A 30 11.93 8.56 9.28
N TYR A 31 11.79 9.83 8.89
CA TYR A 31 10.52 10.44 8.52
C TYR A 31 9.97 9.89 7.18
N GLU A 32 10.83 9.72 6.17
CA GLU A 32 10.43 9.13 4.88
C GLU A 32 9.98 7.67 5.06
N PHE A 33 10.65 6.91 5.93
CA PHE A 33 10.26 5.55 6.29
C PHE A 33 8.84 5.50 6.88
N PHE A 34 8.56 6.33 7.88
CA PHE A 34 7.24 6.36 8.52
C PHE A 34 6.14 6.82 7.57
N ILE A 35 6.41 7.81 6.71
CA ILE A 35 5.44 8.25 5.69
C ILE A 35 5.12 7.10 4.72
N PHE A 36 6.14 6.41 4.22
CA PHE A 36 5.96 5.26 3.35
C PHE A 36 5.15 4.15 4.03
N LEU A 37 5.44 3.87 5.31
CA LEU A 37 4.72 2.89 6.11
C LEU A 37 3.23 3.25 6.26
N PHE A 38 2.91 4.50 6.57
CA PHE A 38 1.52 4.95 6.72
C PHE A 38 0.74 4.83 5.41
N ILE A 39 1.33 5.27 4.29
CA ILE A 39 0.72 5.14 2.96
C ILE A 39 0.51 3.66 2.63
N SER A 40 1.50 2.81 2.93
CA SER A 40 1.40 1.37 2.71
C SER A 40 0.24 0.73 3.47
N LEU A 41 0.06 1.12 4.74
CA LEU A 41 -1.02 0.63 5.57
C LEU A 41 -2.39 1.08 5.04
N MET A 42 -2.52 2.33 4.60
CA MET A 42 -3.77 2.85 4.02
C MET A 42 -4.17 2.08 2.77
N VAL A 43 -3.25 1.93 1.81
CA VAL A 43 -3.50 1.16 0.58
C VAL A 43 -3.84 -0.30 0.91
N PHE A 44 -3.20 -0.87 1.92
CA PHE A 44 -3.49 -2.23 2.37
C PHE A 44 -4.94 -2.37 2.88
N VAL A 45 -5.41 -1.42 3.69
CA VAL A 45 -6.80 -1.39 4.17
C VAL A 45 -7.77 -1.28 2.99
N ASP A 46 -7.49 -0.43 2.01
CA ASP A 46 -8.34 -0.27 0.83
C ASP A 46 -8.39 -1.55 -0.01
N ILE A 47 -7.26 -2.27 -0.15
CA ILE A 47 -7.24 -3.59 -0.80
C ILE A 47 -8.09 -4.61 -0.04
N TYR A 48 -7.94 -4.65 1.28
CA TYR A 48 -8.72 -5.55 2.13
C TYR A 48 -10.21 -5.27 2.00
N ASP A 49 -10.63 -4.01 2.00
CA ASP A 49 -12.03 -3.63 1.87
C ASP A 49 -12.59 -3.93 0.48
N TYR A 50 -11.81 -3.71 -0.58
CA TYR A 50 -12.19 -4.12 -1.94
C TYR A 50 -12.46 -5.63 -2.03
N VAL A 51 -11.53 -6.46 -1.55
CA VAL A 51 -11.63 -7.94 -1.58
C VAL A 51 -12.84 -8.43 -0.78
N ASN A 52 -13.16 -7.79 0.33
CA ASN A 52 -14.33 -8.13 1.16
C ASN A 52 -15.63 -7.48 0.68
N GLY A 53 -15.63 -6.79 -0.46
CA GLY A 53 -16.84 -6.18 -1.02
C GLY A 53 -17.34 -4.95 -0.26
N ARG A 54 -16.51 -4.35 0.60
CA ARG A 54 -16.83 -3.13 1.36
C ARG A 54 -16.52 -1.87 0.56
N ASP A 55 -16.97 -0.75 1.10
CA ASP A 55 -16.55 0.58 0.64
C ASP A 55 -15.04 0.72 0.86
N PHE A 56 -14.33 1.33 -0.08
CA PHE A 56 -12.89 1.61 0.03
C PHE A 56 -12.58 3.00 -0.51
N TRP A 57 -11.42 3.54 -0.18
CA TRP A 57 -10.96 4.82 -0.70
C TRP A 57 -9.96 4.62 -1.84
N SER A 58 -10.02 5.51 -2.84
CA SER A 58 -9.08 5.54 -3.95
C SER A 58 -8.85 6.98 -4.35
N PHE A 59 -7.63 7.51 -4.14
CA PHE A 59 -7.25 8.90 -4.41
C PHE A 59 -8.21 9.95 -3.83
N GLY A 60 -8.68 9.74 -2.60
CA GLY A 60 -9.63 10.65 -1.95
C GLY A 60 -11.07 10.53 -2.45
N ASN A 61 -11.37 9.60 -3.35
CA ASN A 61 -12.74 9.22 -3.69
C ASN A 61 -13.16 7.99 -2.88
N LYS A 62 -14.31 8.09 -2.20
CA LYS A 62 -14.93 6.95 -1.54
C LYS A 62 -15.72 6.14 -2.59
N VAL A 63 -15.21 4.96 -2.92
CA VAL A 63 -15.88 4.00 -3.82
C VAL A 63 -16.82 3.15 -3.00
N LYS A 64 -18.10 3.13 -3.36
CA LYS A 64 -19.13 2.42 -2.60
C LYS A 64 -19.20 0.96 -3.01
N SER A 65 -19.57 0.12 -2.05
CA SER A 65 -19.82 -1.31 -2.25
C SER A 65 -20.93 -1.60 -3.27
N ASN A 66 -21.91 -0.69 -3.40
CA ASN A 66 -23.03 -0.80 -4.33
C ASN A 66 -22.76 -0.19 -5.73
N ASP A 67 -21.57 0.38 -5.96
CA ASP A 67 -21.18 0.85 -7.28
C ASP A 67 -21.01 -0.32 -8.27
N SER A 68 -21.05 -0.02 -9.57
CA SER A 68 -20.90 -1.04 -10.60
C SER A 68 -19.55 -1.77 -10.47
N LYS A 69 -19.55 -3.09 -10.71
CA LYS A 69 -18.33 -3.92 -10.60
C LYS A 69 -17.17 -3.37 -11.44
N ILE A 70 -17.47 -2.87 -12.63
CA ILE A 70 -16.47 -2.29 -13.55
C ILE A 70 -15.85 -1.02 -12.96
N LEU A 71 -16.69 -0.14 -12.39
CA LEU A 71 -16.21 1.09 -11.76
C LEU A 71 -15.33 0.78 -10.54
N ARG A 72 -15.76 -0.16 -9.71
CA ARG A 72 -14.99 -0.61 -8.54
C ARG A 72 -13.64 -1.20 -8.95
N PHE A 73 -13.63 -2.06 -9.98
CA PHE A 73 -12.41 -2.64 -10.51
C PHE A 73 -11.45 -1.57 -11.08
N TYR A 74 -11.98 -0.59 -11.83
CA TYR A 74 -11.19 0.51 -12.38
C TYR A 74 -10.48 1.29 -11.28
N TRP A 75 -11.20 1.76 -10.26
CA TRP A 75 -10.61 2.54 -9.17
C TRP A 75 -9.61 1.75 -8.35
N PHE A 76 -9.94 0.50 -8.02
CA PHE A 76 -9.03 -0.40 -7.32
C PHE A 76 -7.73 -0.61 -8.11
N PHE A 77 -7.84 -0.94 -9.40
CA PHE A 77 -6.68 -1.20 -10.25
C PHE A 77 -5.81 0.04 -10.44
N LEU A 78 -6.44 1.21 -10.61
CA LEU A 78 -5.74 2.49 -10.68
C LEU A 78 -4.92 2.74 -9.40
N MET A 79 -5.54 2.59 -8.23
CA MET A 79 -4.86 2.75 -6.93
C MET A 79 -3.65 1.82 -6.82
N VAL A 80 -3.80 0.54 -7.17
CA VAL A 80 -2.71 -0.45 -7.11
C VAL A 80 -1.55 -0.08 -8.03
N ILE A 81 -1.82 0.36 -9.27
CA ILE A 81 -0.77 0.76 -10.22
C ILE A 81 0.02 1.94 -9.68
N PHE A 82 -0.65 3.03 -9.29
CA PHE A 82 0.05 4.22 -8.79
C PHE A 82 0.84 3.93 -7.52
N TYR A 83 0.30 3.10 -6.63
CA TYR A 83 1.02 2.68 -5.44
C TYR A 83 2.27 1.85 -5.78
N ALA A 84 2.16 0.90 -6.72
CA ALA A 84 3.32 0.13 -7.20
C ALA A 84 4.39 1.02 -7.85
N LEU A 85 3.98 2.02 -8.65
CA LEU A 85 4.87 3.02 -9.22
C LEU A 85 5.53 3.88 -8.14
N GLY A 86 4.78 4.26 -7.10
CA GLY A 86 5.28 4.99 -5.95
C GLY A 86 6.32 4.19 -5.17
N ILE A 87 6.06 2.90 -4.90
CA ILE A 87 7.05 1.99 -4.32
C ILE A 87 8.28 1.90 -5.20
N PHE A 88 8.11 1.66 -6.50
CA PHE A 88 9.24 1.54 -7.42
C PHE A 88 10.11 2.81 -7.43
N HIS A 89 9.48 3.99 -7.56
CA HIS A 89 10.19 5.26 -7.50
C HIS A 89 10.88 5.48 -6.14
N PHE A 90 10.26 5.07 -5.04
CA PHE A 90 10.84 5.18 -3.70
C PHE A 90 12.04 4.25 -3.49
N LEU A 91 11.93 2.98 -3.90
CA LEU A 91 12.97 1.98 -3.75
C LEU A 91 14.17 2.21 -4.67
N PHE A 92 13.93 2.67 -5.89
CA PHE A 92 14.93 2.83 -6.94
C PHE A 92 15.21 4.30 -7.26
N ARG A 93 15.03 5.19 -6.27
CA ARG A 93 15.39 6.61 -6.37
C ARG A 93 16.90 6.69 -6.66
N VAL A 94 17.27 6.84 -7.94
CA VAL A 94 18.64 7.11 -8.42
C VAL A 94 19.02 8.54 -8.10
#